data_AF-X1V1I4-F1
#
_entry.id   AF-X1V1I4-F1
#
_cell.length_a   1.000
_cell.length_b   1.000
_cell.length_c   1.000
_cell.angle_alpha   90.00
_cell.angle_beta   90.00
_cell.angle_gamma   90.00
#
_symmetry.space_group_name_H-M   'P 1'
#
loop_
_entity.id
_entity.type
_entity.pdbx_description
1 polymer ?
#
loop_
_entity_poly.entity_id
_entity_poly.type
_entity_poly.pdbx_seq_one_letter_code
_entity_poly.pdbx_strand_id
1 'polypeptide(L)'
;SLQLGVPFVNLKKEGVRPEAVALIPEVIARKYGVIPIDTLDGTLVVAMEDPRDIQAIEDLAALTRRRVEPVLSTSQDIQEMIDLNYRVGGEIEEQLSQIPTRYQRVRVAEARVSAEAIAQAPVVRAIDLLIKQAVRDRASDIHIEPQEDKLRVRYRIDGILHEIMSLPLSVHPPLLSRVKIMSGLNIAERRRPQDGQITFDMGDREVDIRVATSNTVHG
;
A
#
# COMPACT_ATOMS: atom_id res chain seq x y z
N SER A 1 -22.50 29.19 -12.23
CA SER A 1 -22.43 30.14 -11.10
C SER A 1 -21.08 29.97 -10.43
N LEU A 2 -20.10 30.82 -10.78
CA LEU A 2 -18.81 30.91 -10.08
C LEU A 2 -19.08 31.69 -8.79
N GLN A 3 -19.24 31.01 -7.65
CA GLN A 3 -19.66 31.69 -6.42
C GLN A 3 -18.77 31.42 -5.20
N LEU A 4 -17.58 30.83 -5.37
CA LEU A 4 -16.70 30.47 -4.24
C LEU A 4 -15.23 30.89 -4.35
N GLY A 5 -14.78 31.50 -5.45
CA GLY A 5 -13.37 31.94 -5.58
C GLY A 5 -12.33 30.81 -5.61
N VAL A 6 -12.75 29.54 -5.52
CA VAL A 6 -11.89 28.36 -5.63
C VAL A 6 -11.62 28.07 -7.11
N PRO A 7 -10.34 27.94 -7.53
CA PRO A 7 -10.02 27.64 -8.92
C PRO A 7 -10.49 26.23 -9.29
N PHE A 8 -11.05 26.09 -10.49
CA PHE A 8 -11.38 24.79 -11.07
C PHE A 8 -10.18 24.28 -11.87
N VAL A 9 -9.75 23.05 -11.59
CA VAL A 9 -8.60 22.43 -12.24
C VAL A 9 -9.04 21.25 -13.09
N ASN A 10 -8.53 21.23 -14.33
CA ASN A 10 -8.66 20.09 -15.22
C ASN A 10 -7.44 19.17 -15.06
N LEU A 11 -7.61 18.10 -14.29
CA LEU A 11 -6.52 17.19 -13.92
C LEU A 11 -5.88 16.49 -15.13
N LYS A 12 -6.61 16.30 -16.24
CA LYS A 12 -6.08 15.69 -17.46
C LYS A 12 -5.10 16.58 -18.20
N LYS A 13 -5.21 17.90 -18.02
CA LYS A 13 -4.33 18.90 -18.64
C LYS A 13 -3.15 19.26 -17.75
N GLU A 14 -3.40 19.43 -16.47
CA GLU A 14 -2.36 19.90 -15.53
C GLU A 14 -1.53 18.75 -14.94
N GLY A 15 -2.08 17.53 -14.95
CA GLY A 15 -1.44 16.36 -14.38
C GLY A 15 -1.37 16.44 -12.85
N VAL A 16 -0.66 15.49 -12.24
CA VAL A 16 -0.34 15.49 -10.82
C VAL A 16 1.15 15.23 -10.64
N ARG A 17 1.74 15.79 -9.57
CA ARG A 17 3.13 15.56 -9.21
C ARG A 17 3.26 14.28 -8.38
N PRO A 18 4.11 13.31 -8.77
CA PRO A 18 4.30 12.07 -8.01
C PRO A 18 4.64 12.32 -6.54
N GLU A 19 5.46 13.34 -6.26
CA GLU A 19 5.83 13.77 -4.91
C GLU A 19 4.66 14.29 -4.09
N ALA A 20 3.63 14.87 -4.73
CA ALA A 20 2.40 15.29 -4.06
C ALA A 20 1.47 14.10 -3.81
N VAL A 21 1.28 13.24 -4.81
CA VAL A 21 0.47 12.01 -4.71
C VAL A 21 0.94 11.13 -3.55
N ALA A 22 2.26 10.98 -3.38
CA ALA A 22 2.86 10.21 -2.30
C ALA A 22 2.60 10.76 -0.88
N LEU A 23 2.10 11.99 -0.74
CA LEU A 23 1.78 12.57 0.58
C LEU A 23 0.44 12.12 1.14
N ILE A 24 -0.46 11.62 0.28
CA ILE A 24 -1.78 11.16 0.69
C ILE A 24 -1.92 9.70 0.25
N PRO A 25 -2.09 8.73 1.16
CA PRO A 25 -2.31 7.33 0.79
C PRO A 25 -3.57 7.15 -0.06
N GLU A 26 -3.58 6.18 -0.98
CA GLU A 26 -4.71 5.92 -1.88
C GLU A 26 -6.04 5.79 -1.13
N VAL A 27 -6.02 5.06 -0.01
CA VAL A 27 -7.21 4.82 0.83
C VAL A 27 -7.80 6.14 1.33
N ILE A 28 -6.95 7.10 1.70
CA ILE A 28 -7.36 8.42 2.14
C ILE A 28 -7.86 9.25 0.96
N ALA A 29 -7.13 9.22 -0.16
CA ALA A 29 -7.53 9.87 -1.41
C ALA A 29 -8.94 9.42 -1.84
N ARG A 30 -9.21 8.10 -1.81
CA ARG A 30 -10.54 7.53 -2.12
C ARG A 30 -11.59 7.86 -1.07
N LYS A 31 -11.24 7.78 0.22
CA LYS A 31 -12.17 8.09 1.33
C LYS A 31 -12.75 9.50 1.21
N TYR A 32 -11.90 10.48 0.93
CA TYR A 32 -12.32 11.88 0.82
C TYR A 32 -12.68 12.30 -0.61
N GLY A 33 -12.50 11.43 -1.60
CA GLY A 33 -12.72 11.79 -3.00
C GLY A 33 -11.80 12.93 -3.44
N VAL A 34 -10.51 12.81 -3.15
CA VAL A 34 -9.49 13.84 -3.40
C VAL A 34 -8.26 13.28 -4.09
N ILE A 35 -7.50 14.14 -4.77
CA ILE A 35 -6.17 13.78 -5.26
C ILE A 35 -5.18 14.95 -5.07
N PRO A 36 -3.97 14.70 -4.52
CA PRO A 36 -2.96 15.74 -4.42
C PRO A 36 -2.40 16.06 -5.81
N ILE A 37 -2.27 17.35 -6.11
CA ILE A 37 -1.83 17.82 -7.43
C ILE A 37 -0.38 18.30 -7.40
N ASP A 38 -0.06 19.17 -6.44
CA ASP A 38 1.25 19.83 -6.36
C ASP A 38 1.57 20.26 -4.91
N THR A 39 2.79 20.69 -4.67
CA THR A 39 3.23 21.31 -3.41
C THR A 39 3.90 22.66 -3.72
N LEU A 40 3.28 23.76 -3.27
CA LEU A 40 3.77 25.12 -3.48
C LEU A 40 4.11 25.77 -2.14
N ASP A 41 5.37 26.17 -1.95
CA ASP A 41 5.85 26.84 -0.71
C ASP A 41 5.44 26.14 0.59
N GLY A 42 5.48 24.80 0.58
CA GLY A 42 5.10 23.96 1.72
C GLY A 42 3.59 23.72 1.88
N THR A 43 2.76 24.31 1.02
CA THR A 43 1.30 24.10 0.94
C THR A 43 0.99 22.99 -0.05
N LEU A 44 0.15 22.03 0.35
CA LEU A 44 -0.31 20.93 -0.50
C LEU A 44 -1.57 21.36 -1.26
N VAL A 45 -1.50 21.36 -2.58
CA VAL A 45 -2.65 21.65 -3.44
C VAL A 45 -3.40 20.35 -3.69
N VAL A 46 -4.69 20.32 -3.38
CA VAL A 46 -5.51 19.10 -3.44
C VAL A 46 -6.76 19.34 -4.28
N ALA A 47 -6.95 18.54 -5.33
CA ALA A 47 -8.22 18.51 -6.05
C ALA A 47 -9.28 17.79 -5.22
N MET A 48 -10.44 18.43 -5.07
CA MET A 48 -11.58 17.92 -4.32
C MET A 48 -12.87 18.08 -5.11
N GLU A 49 -13.81 17.16 -4.93
CA GLU A 49 -15.18 17.31 -5.46
C GLU A 49 -15.95 18.40 -4.71
N ASP A 50 -15.82 18.46 -3.37
CA ASP A 50 -16.35 19.54 -2.54
C ASP A 50 -15.24 20.24 -1.75
N PRO A 51 -14.71 21.37 -2.25
CA PRO A 51 -13.75 22.22 -1.54
C PRO A 51 -14.24 22.82 -0.22
N ARG A 52 -15.52 22.61 0.14
CA ARG A 52 -16.11 23.07 1.42
C ARG A 52 -16.11 21.99 2.49
N ASP A 53 -15.62 20.80 2.18
CA ASP A 53 -15.41 19.75 3.18
C ASP A 53 -14.24 20.13 4.11
N ILE A 54 -14.55 20.97 5.09
CA ILE A 54 -13.59 21.45 6.08
C ILE A 54 -12.97 20.28 6.84
N GLN A 55 -13.75 19.22 7.12
CA GLN A 55 -13.24 18.05 7.82
C GLN A 55 -12.17 17.33 7.01
N ALA A 56 -12.42 17.10 5.71
CA ALA A 56 -11.42 16.53 4.82
C ALA A 56 -10.15 17.40 4.76
N ILE A 57 -10.30 18.72 4.64
CA ILE A 57 -9.17 19.65 4.59
C ILE A 57 -8.33 19.58 5.88
N GLU A 58 -8.97 19.60 7.05
CA GLU A 58 -8.30 19.52 8.34
C GLU A 58 -7.61 18.17 8.55
N ASP A 59 -8.28 17.06 8.20
CA ASP A 59 -7.72 15.71 8.32
C ASP A 59 -6.49 15.54 7.41
N LEU A 60 -6.57 16.03 6.17
CA LEU A 60 -5.46 16.01 5.21
C LEU A 60 -4.31 16.92 5.66
N ALA A 61 -4.61 18.09 6.22
CA ALA A 61 -3.60 19.00 6.76
C ALA A 61 -2.86 18.39 7.96
N ALA A 62 -3.60 17.71 8.85
CA ALA A 62 -3.03 16.99 9.98
C ALA A 62 -2.16 15.82 9.54
N LEU A 63 -2.65 14.98 8.61
CA LEU A 63 -1.92 13.85 8.04
C LEU A 63 -0.61 14.30 7.37
N THR A 64 -0.70 15.29 6.48
CA THR A 64 0.45 15.70 5.67
C THR A 64 1.40 16.67 6.40
N ARG A 65 0.98 17.20 7.56
CA ARG A 65 1.64 18.28 8.32
C ARG A 65 1.91 19.52 7.46
N ARG A 66 0.99 19.81 6.54
CA ARG A 66 1.06 20.92 5.58
C ARG A 66 -0.25 21.67 5.59
N ARG A 67 -0.22 22.94 5.18
CA ARG A 67 -1.47 23.63 4.81
C ARG A 67 -2.02 22.97 3.56
N VAL A 68 -3.33 22.79 3.52
CA VAL A 68 -4.03 22.24 2.35
C VAL A 68 -4.76 23.38 1.65
N GLU A 69 -4.50 23.52 0.35
CA GLU A 69 -5.20 24.46 -0.52
C GLU A 69 -6.12 23.66 -1.45
N PRO A 70 -7.44 23.70 -1.23
CA PRO A 70 -8.37 22.92 -2.03
C PRO A 70 -8.61 23.60 -3.38
N VAL A 71 -8.65 22.81 -4.44
CA VAL A 71 -9.08 23.23 -5.78
C VAL A 71 -10.22 22.34 -6.24
N LEU A 72 -11.14 22.91 -7.02
CA LEU A 72 -12.34 22.18 -7.46
C LEU A 72 -12.00 21.31 -8.67
N SER A 73 -12.39 20.03 -8.64
CA SER A 73 -12.38 19.18 -9.83
C SER A 73 -13.59 18.26 -9.84
N THR A 74 -13.79 17.53 -10.94
CA THR A 74 -14.93 16.59 -11.05
C THR A 74 -14.61 15.29 -10.34
N SER A 75 -15.61 14.64 -9.72
CA SER A 75 -15.42 13.32 -9.11
C SER A 75 -14.91 12.29 -10.11
N GLN A 76 -15.37 12.36 -11.37
CA GLN A 76 -14.87 11.49 -12.42
C GLN A 76 -13.36 11.69 -12.67
N ASP A 77 -12.90 12.92 -12.87
CA ASP A 77 -11.48 13.19 -13.12
C ASP A 77 -10.61 12.82 -11.90
N ILE A 78 -11.13 13.06 -10.69
CA ILE A 78 -10.44 12.68 -9.45
C ILE A 78 -10.27 11.16 -9.37
N GLN A 79 -11.36 10.39 -9.57
CA GLN A 79 -11.29 8.92 -9.51
C GLN A 79 -10.37 8.34 -10.59
N GLU A 80 -10.47 8.83 -11.84
CA GLU A 80 -9.58 8.41 -12.92
C GLU A 80 -8.10 8.69 -12.58
N MET A 81 -7.81 9.84 -11.98
CA MET A 81 -6.45 10.20 -11.60
C MET A 81 -5.97 9.42 -10.37
N ILE A 82 -6.85 9.08 -9.43
CA ILE A 82 -6.50 8.16 -8.34
C ILE A 82 -6.11 6.80 -8.93
N ASP A 83 -6.93 6.25 -9.82
CA ASP A 83 -6.68 4.95 -10.46
C ASP A 83 -5.37 4.94 -11.25
N LEU A 84 -5.00 6.05 -11.90
CA LEU A 84 -3.77 6.18 -12.66
C LEU A 84 -2.52 6.33 -11.78
N ASN A 85 -2.62 7.06 -10.68
CA ASN A 85 -1.45 7.50 -9.90
C ASN A 85 -1.18 6.64 -8.66
N TYR A 86 -2.18 5.93 -8.15
CA TYR A 86 -2.02 4.97 -7.04
C TYR A 86 -1.89 3.51 -7.51
N ARG A 87 -1.60 3.29 -8.81
CA ARG A 87 -1.44 1.98 -9.47
C ARG A 87 -0.57 0.94 -8.76
N VAL A 88 0.26 1.33 -7.79
CA VAL A 88 1.07 0.39 -7.01
C VAL A 88 0.21 -0.69 -6.34
N GLY A 89 -1.01 -0.37 -5.89
CA GLY A 89 -1.96 -1.37 -5.41
C GLY A 89 -2.34 -2.40 -6.48
N GLY A 90 -2.66 -1.93 -7.69
CA GLY A 90 -3.01 -2.78 -8.84
C GLY A 90 -1.83 -3.62 -9.36
N GLU A 91 -0.60 -3.09 -9.36
CA GLU A 91 0.60 -3.86 -9.72
C GLU A 91 0.87 -4.98 -8.72
N ILE A 92 0.67 -4.72 -7.42
CA ILE A 92 0.77 -5.75 -6.37
C ILE A 92 -0.28 -6.84 -6.61
N GLU A 93 -1.53 -6.48 -6.83
CA GLU A 93 -2.60 -7.44 -7.15
C GLU A 93 -2.30 -8.26 -8.41
N GLU A 94 -1.76 -7.62 -9.46
CA GLU A 94 -1.36 -8.31 -10.69
C GLU A 94 -0.26 -9.34 -10.41
N GLN A 95 0.81 -8.96 -9.69
CA GLN A 95 1.87 -9.89 -9.31
C GLN A 95 1.35 -11.05 -8.46
N LEU A 96 0.43 -10.77 -7.54
CA LEU A 96 -0.16 -11.78 -6.67
C LEU A 96 -1.11 -12.73 -7.42
N SER A 97 -1.82 -12.24 -8.45
CA SER A 97 -2.69 -13.06 -9.30
C SER A 97 -1.89 -14.10 -10.12
N GLN A 98 -0.62 -13.81 -10.41
CA GLN A 98 0.30 -14.71 -11.10
C GLN A 98 0.85 -15.82 -10.19
N ILE A 99 0.59 -15.76 -8.88
CA ILE A 99 0.99 -16.82 -7.94
C ILE A 99 0.08 -18.03 -8.16
N PRO A 100 0.63 -19.19 -8.58
CA PRO A 100 -0.18 -20.38 -8.80
C PRO A 100 -0.91 -20.78 -7.51
N THR A 101 -2.24 -20.89 -7.57
CA THR A 101 -3.14 -21.28 -6.46
C THR A 101 -3.02 -22.75 -6.04
N ARG A 102 -1.92 -23.42 -6.42
CA ARG A 102 -1.70 -24.87 -6.21
C ARG A 102 -1.39 -25.27 -4.76
N TYR A 103 -1.57 -24.37 -3.80
CA TYR A 103 -1.40 -24.65 -2.36
C TYR A 103 -2.58 -25.37 -1.71
N GLN A 104 -3.54 -25.91 -2.48
CA GLN A 104 -4.49 -26.88 -1.95
C GLN A 104 -3.79 -28.24 -1.76
N ARG A 105 -3.52 -28.56 -0.49
CA ARG A 105 -3.07 -29.86 0.06
C ARG A 105 -1.75 -30.41 -0.49
N VAL A 106 -0.64 -30.11 0.20
CA VAL A 106 0.56 -30.96 0.14
C VAL A 106 1.09 -31.19 1.55
N ARG A 107 0.82 -32.40 2.06
CA ARG A 107 1.65 -33.06 3.07
C ARG A 107 3.09 -33.05 2.57
N VAL A 108 4.02 -32.68 3.44
CA VAL A 108 5.46 -32.63 3.18
C VAL A 108 5.94 -33.94 2.56
N ALA A 109 6.17 -33.97 1.23
CA ALA A 109 7.00 -34.95 0.54
C ALA A 109 7.34 -34.45 -0.88
N GLU A 110 8.63 -34.17 -1.07
CA GLU A 110 9.40 -34.43 -2.30
C GLU A 110 8.81 -34.00 -3.65
N ALA A 111 8.81 -32.69 -3.92
CA ALA A 111 8.90 -32.10 -5.27
C ALA A 111 9.17 -30.58 -5.19
N ARG A 112 10.20 -30.16 -4.45
CA ARG A 112 10.33 -28.75 -4.02
C ARG A 112 10.95 -27.79 -5.05
N VAL A 113 11.88 -28.23 -5.88
CA VAL A 113 12.79 -27.27 -6.55
C VAL A 113 12.17 -26.51 -7.73
N SER A 114 11.20 -27.07 -8.47
CA SER A 114 10.70 -26.46 -9.71
C SER A 114 9.51 -25.50 -9.53
N ALA A 115 8.60 -25.78 -8.59
CA ALA A 115 7.44 -24.91 -8.32
C ALA A 115 7.80 -23.70 -7.44
N GLU A 116 8.79 -23.85 -6.54
CA GLU A 116 9.31 -22.75 -5.72
C GLU A 116 9.98 -21.68 -6.58
N ALA A 117 10.73 -22.05 -7.62
CA ALA A 117 11.38 -21.09 -8.53
C ALA A 117 10.37 -20.31 -9.40
N ILE A 118 9.28 -20.94 -9.85
CA ILE A 118 8.26 -20.30 -10.70
C ILE A 118 7.37 -19.34 -9.90
N ALA A 119 7.02 -19.69 -8.65
CA ALA A 119 6.25 -18.80 -7.76
C ALA A 119 7.11 -17.71 -7.12
N GLN A 120 8.44 -17.84 -7.10
CA GLN A 120 9.32 -16.89 -6.43
C GLN A 120 9.30 -15.51 -7.09
N ALA A 121 9.34 -15.41 -8.42
CA ALA A 121 9.46 -14.10 -9.06
C ALA A 121 8.28 -13.15 -8.79
N PRO A 122 7.00 -13.57 -8.89
CA PRO A 122 5.87 -12.69 -8.56
C PRO A 122 5.77 -12.39 -7.05
N VAL A 123 6.05 -13.37 -6.18
CA VAL A 123 6.03 -13.18 -4.72
C VAL A 123 7.10 -12.20 -4.25
N VAL A 124 8.33 -12.32 -4.79
CA VAL A 124 9.43 -11.40 -4.52
C VAL A 124 9.03 -9.98 -4.90
N ARG A 125 8.54 -9.80 -6.14
CA ARG A 125 8.11 -8.47 -6.60
C ARG A 125 6.96 -7.89 -5.78
N ALA A 126 5.97 -8.71 -5.39
CA ALA A 126 4.86 -8.25 -4.56
C ALA A 126 5.33 -7.76 -3.18
N ILE A 127 6.22 -8.50 -2.51
CA ILE A 127 6.81 -8.05 -1.23
C ILE A 127 7.64 -6.79 -1.41
N ASP A 128 8.47 -6.71 -2.46
CA ASP A 128 9.27 -5.53 -2.74
C ASP A 128 8.39 -4.29 -2.97
N LEU A 129 7.30 -4.43 -3.73
CA LEU A 129 6.34 -3.35 -3.97
C LEU A 129 5.61 -2.95 -2.68
N LEU A 130 5.18 -3.92 -1.85
CA LEU A 130 4.56 -3.64 -0.55
C LEU A 130 5.50 -2.84 0.36
N ILE A 131 6.75 -3.27 0.50
CA ILE A 131 7.75 -2.57 1.31
C ILE A 131 8.02 -1.18 0.75
N LYS A 132 8.24 -1.05 -0.56
CA LYS A 132 8.48 0.25 -1.21
C LYS A 132 7.31 1.21 -1.02
N GLN A 133 6.09 0.72 -1.17
CA GLN A 133 4.88 1.53 -0.98
C GLN A 133 4.75 1.98 0.46
N ALA A 134 4.92 1.08 1.44
CA ALA A 134 4.90 1.43 2.86
C ALA A 134 5.93 2.49 3.23
N VAL A 135 7.16 2.39 2.69
CA VAL A 135 8.21 3.40 2.92
C VAL A 135 7.86 4.74 2.28
N ARG A 136 7.29 4.75 1.06
CA ARG A 136 6.82 5.97 0.38
C ARG A 136 5.70 6.65 1.17
N ASP A 137 4.75 5.86 1.66
CA ASP A 137 3.61 6.31 2.47
C ASP A 137 4.01 6.66 3.92
N ARG A 138 5.30 6.55 4.26
CA ARG A 138 5.85 6.80 5.61
C ARG A 138 5.16 5.96 6.68
N ALA A 139 4.76 4.74 6.33
CA ALA A 139 4.17 3.79 7.25
C ALA A 139 5.20 3.35 8.29
N SER A 140 4.76 3.32 9.56
CA SER A 140 5.52 2.82 10.70
C SER A 140 5.48 1.29 10.83
N ASP A 141 4.38 0.67 10.40
CA ASP A 141 4.20 -0.78 10.41
C ASP A 141 3.53 -1.26 9.13
N ILE A 142 3.90 -2.46 8.68
CA ILE A 142 3.19 -3.24 7.67
C ILE A 142 2.57 -4.45 8.36
N HIS A 143 1.25 -4.55 8.33
CA HIS A 143 0.50 -5.67 8.88
C HIS A 143 0.01 -6.57 7.74
N ILE A 144 0.42 -7.83 7.74
CA ILE A 144 -0.07 -8.87 6.80
C ILE A 144 -0.82 -9.90 7.63
N GLU A 145 -2.15 -9.88 7.56
CA GLU A 145 -3.04 -10.53 8.53
C GLU A 145 -3.97 -11.51 7.83
N PRO A 146 -3.77 -12.84 7.99
CA PRO A 146 -4.76 -13.81 7.53
C PRO A 146 -6.05 -13.64 8.34
N GLN A 147 -7.19 -13.62 7.65
CA GLN A 147 -8.54 -13.68 8.19
C GLN A 147 -9.18 -15.00 7.73
N GLU A 148 -10.45 -15.21 8.08
CA GLU A 148 -11.17 -16.44 7.77
C GLU A 148 -11.18 -16.78 6.26
N ASP A 149 -11.41 -15.79 5.41
CA ASP A 149 -11.61 -15.95 3.96
C ASP A 149 -10.61 -15.15 3.10
N LYS A 150 -9.91 -14.19 3.70
CA LYS A 150 -9.04 -13.24 3.01
C LYS A 150 -7.72 -12.99 3.74
N LEU A 151 -6.72 -12.51 3.01
CA LEU A 151 -5.51 -11.93 3.56
C LEU A 151 -5.64 -10.40 3.55
N ARG A 152 -5.71 -9.79 4.74
CA ARG A 152 -5.79 -8.34 4.88
C ARG A 152 -4.40 -7.75 5.01
N VAL A 153 -4.10 -6.69 4.25
CA VAL A 153 -2.86 -5.93 4.39
C VAL A 153 -3.17 -4.52 4.87
N ARG A 154 -2.53 -4.09 5.94
CA ARG A 154 -2.73 -2.75 6.54
C ARG A 154 -1.40 -2.04 6.76
N TYR A 155 -1.39 -0.72 6.60
CA TYR A 155 -0.26 0.12 7.00
C TYR A 155 -0.65 0.93 8.22
N ARG A 156 0.30 1.11 9.15
CA ARG A 156 0.16 2.11 10.21
C ARG A 156 0.79 3.42 9.78
N ILE A 157 -0.03 4.42 9.48
CA ILE A 157 0.40 5.74 9.03
C ILE A 157 -0.03 6.76 10.08
N ASP A 158 0.91 7.53 10.61
CA ASP A 158 0.69 8.48 11.72
C ASP A 158 -0.11 7.90 12.90
N GLY A 159 0.16 6.63 13.23
CA GLY A 159 -0.45 5.92 14.36
C GLY A 159 -1.77 5.20 14.03
N ILE A 160 -2.39 5.49 12.90
CA ILE A 160 -3.69 4.94 12.48
C ILE A 160 -3.47 3.78 11.50
N LEU A 161 -4.26 2.72 11.65
CA LEU A 161 -4.24 1.56 10.74
C LEU A 161 -5.15 1.81 9.54
N HIS A 162 -4.59 1.71 8.34
CA HIS A 162 -5.30 1.82 7.06
C HIS A 162 -5.25 0.47 6.34
N GLU A 163 -6.41 -0.08 5.99
CA GLU A 163 -6.50 -1.26 5.12
C GLU A 163 -6.18 -0.84 3.69
N ILE A 164 -5.04 -1.30 3.16
CA ILE A 164 -4.53 -0.90 1.85
C ILE A 164 -5.04 -1.85 0.77
N MET A 165 -5.16 -3.14 1.10
CA MET A 165 -5.68 -4.15 0.18
C MET A 165 -6.19 -5.38 0.91
N SER A 166 -7.02 -6.14 0.19
CA SER A 166 -7.61 -7.40 0.62
C SER A 166 -7.40 -8.43 -0.48
N LEU A 167 -6.71 -9.52 -0.16
CA LEU A 167 -6.23 -10.51 -1.12
C LEU A 167 -6.84 -11.89 -0.84
N PRO A 168 -6.87 -12.80 -1.84
CA PRO A 168 -7.24 -14.20 -1.59
C PRO A 168 -6.31 -14.85 -0.56
N LEU A 169 -6.87 -15.55 0.43
CA LEU A 169 -6.08 -16.20 1.50
C LEU A 169 -5.00 -17.18 0.97
N SER A 170 -5.18 -17.71 -0.24
CA SER A 170 -4.22 -18.59 -0.92
C SER A 170 -2.83 -17.99 -1.13
N VAL A 171 -2.69 -16.67 -1.14
CA VAL A 171 -1.40 -15.99 -1.31
C VAL A 171 -0.61 -15.84 0.00
N HIS A 172 -1.25 -16.10 1.16
CA HIS A 172 -0.59 -15.96 2.46
C HIS A 172 0.63 -16.88 2.65
N PRO A 173 0.57 -18.21 2.38
CA PRO A 173 1.72 -19.09 2.59
C PRO A 173 2.98 -18.70 1.82
N PRO A 174 2.94 -18.36 0.50
CA PRO A 174 4.14 -17.93 -0.20
C PRO A 174 4.67 -16.58 0.28
N LEU A 175 3.80 -15.61 0.63
CA LEU A 175 4.23 -14.33 1.20
C LEU A 175 4.93 -14.51 2.55
N LEU A 176 4.35 -15.28 3.46
CA LEU A 176 4.96 -15.60 4.75
C LEU A 176 6.32 -16.29 4.58
N SER A 177 6.43 -17.23 3.65
CA SER A 177 7.69 -17.91 3.34
C SER A 177 8.75 -16.93 2.86
N ARG A 178 8.40 -16.00 1.95
CA ARG A 178 9.31 -14.98 1.45
C ARG A 178 9.78 -14.03 2.55
N VAL A 179 8.86 -13.54 3.39
CA VAL A 179 9.21 -12.70 4.54
C VAL A 179 10.17 -13.42 5.47
N LYS A 180 9.92 -14.70 5.78
CA LYS A 180 10.82 -15.52 6.61
C LYS A 180 12.21 -15.67 6.00
N ILE A 181 12.30 -15.93 4.70
CA ILE A 181 13.60 -16.01 3.99
C ILE A 181 14.36 -14.69 4.09
N MET A 182 13.69 -13.56 3.81
CA MET A 182 14.33 -12.23 3.83
C MET A 182 14.83 -11.84 5.22
N SER A 183 14.17 -12.33 6.27
CA SER A 183 14.48 -12.02 7.67
C SER A 183 15.32 -13.09 8.39
N GLY A 184 15.79 -14.12 7.67
CA GLY A 184 16.60 -15.20 8.24
C GLY A 184 15.83 -16.13 9.20
N LEU A 185 14.50 -16.15 9.14
CA LEU A 185 13.65 -16.95 10.00
C LEU A 185 13.50 -18.39 9.52
N ASN A 186 13.13 -19.29 10.44
CA ASN A 186 12.89 -20.69 10.12
C ASN A 186 11.53 -20.85 9.42
N ILE A 187 11.58 -21.18 8.12
CA ILE A 187 10.41 -21.38 7.26
C ILE A 187 9.56 -22.57 7.70
N ALA A 188 10.19 -23.62 8.24
CA ALA A 188 9.52 -24.84 8.68
C ALA A 188 8.77 -24.64 10.01
N GLU A 189 9.20 -23.70 10.85
CA GLU A 189 8.54 -23.39 12.11
C GLU A 189 7.33 -22.48 11.88
N ARG A 190 6.17 -22.91 12.37
CA ARG A 190 4.87 -22.23 12.20
C ARG A 190 4.07 -22.12 13.51
N ARG A 191 4.57 -22.71 14.59
CA ARG A 191 3.86 -22.83 15.87
C ARG A 191 4.39 -21.90 16.93
N ARG A 192 5.51 -21.22 16.68
CA ARG A 192 6.12 -20.29 17.63
C ARG A 192 6.33 -18.94 16.96
N PRO A 193 6.13 -17.84 17.70
CA PRO A 193 6.57 -16.53 17.26
C PRO A 193 8.06 -16.52 16.92
N GLN A 194 8.43 -15.72 15.93
CA GLN A 194 9.81 -15.53 15.49
C GLN A 194 10.06 -14.05 15.18
N ASP A 195 11.24 -13.57 15.55
CA ASP A 195 11.68 -12.20 15.34
C ASP A 195 12.95 -12.18 14.48
N GLY A 196 13.03 -11.24 13.55
CA GLY A 196 14.14 -11.08 12.63
C GLY A 196 14.26 -9.65 12.13
N GLN A 197 15.19 -9.44 11.20
CA GLN A 197 15.44 -8.14 10.59
C GLN A 197 15.71 -8.31 9.10
N ILE A 198 15.27 -7.33 8.32
CA ILE A 198 15.55 -7.21 6.88
C ILE A 198 16.27 -5.89 6.68
N THR A 199 17.40 -5.89 5.98
CA THR A 199 17.96 -4.69 5.37
C THR A 199 17.48 -4.64 3.93
N PHE A 200 16.68 -3.64 3.60
CA PHE A 200 15.99 -3.50 2.32
C PHE A 200 16.53 -2.31 1.53
N ASP A 201 16.93 -2.53 0.29
CA ASP A 201 17.41 -1.48 -0.61
C ASP A 201 16.23 -0.83 -1.36
N MET A 202 16.01 0.48 -1.11
CA MET A 202 15.01 1.28 -1.82
C MET A 202 15.53 1.80 -3.18
N GLY A 203 16.83 1.63 -3.46
CA GLY A 203 17.56 2.15 -4.61
C GLY A 203 18.27 3.48 -4.34
N ASP A 204 17.63 4.37 -3.56
CA ASP A 204 18.19 5.65 -3.11
C ASP A 204 18.81 5.58 -1.71
N ARG A 205 18.35 4.62 -0.89
CA ARG A 205 18.82 4.39 0.47
C ARG A 205 18.49 2.97 0.95
N GLU A 206 19.19 2.52 1.97
CA GLU A 206 18.82 1.30 2.70
C GLU A 206 17.85 1.62 3.85
N VAL A 207 16.96 0.66 4.14
CA VAL A 207 16.00 0.72 5.24
C VAL A 207 16.08 -0.57 6.04
N ASP A 208 16.28 -0.43 7.36
CA ASP A 208 16.23 -1.55 8.28
C ASP A 208 14.80 -1.76 8.79
N ILE A 209 14.28 -2.96 8.56
CA ILE A 209 12.91 -3.36 8.89
C ILE A 209 12.98 -4.48 9.93
N ARG A 210 12.29 -4.29 11.06
CA ARG A 210 12.09 -5.36 12.04
C ARG A 210 10.91 -6.21 11.62
N VAL A 211 11.07 -7.52 11.72
CA VAL A 211 10.05 -8.50 11.34
C VAL A 211 9.69 -9.33 12.56
N ALA A 212 8.40 -9.45 12.82
CA ALA A 212 7.86 -10.37 13.80
C ALA A 212 6.78 -11.21 13.14
N THR A 213 6.76 -12.50 13.49
CA THR A 213 5.68 -13.41 13.12
C THR A 213 5.02 -13.91 14.40
N SER A 214 3.70 -14.03 14.39
CA SER A 214 2.91 -14.61 15.48
C SER A 214 1.85 -15.51 14.87
N ASN A 215 1.46 -16.53 15.62
CA ASN A 215 0.36 -17.40 15.21
C ASN A 215 -0.96 -16.66 15.40
N THR A 216 -1.90 -16.91 14.50
CA THR A 216 -3.29 -16.50 14.59
C THR A 216 -4.21 -17.72 14.40
N VAL A 217 -5.52 -17.54 14.55
CA VAL A 217 -6.51 -18.60 14.30
C VAL A 217 -6.53 -19.00 12.82
N HIS A 218 -6.18 -18.09 11.91
CA HIS A 218 -6.29 -18.28 10.46
C HIS A 218 -4.94 -18.42 9.74
N GLY A 219 -3.83 -18.38 10.49
CA GLY A 219 -2.48 -18.52 9.94
C GLY A 219 -1.38 -18.24 10.96
#